data_AF-A0AAD8ISQ5-F1
#
_entry.id   AF-A0AAD8ISQ5-F1
#
_cell.length_a   1.000
_cell.length_b   1.000
_cell.length_c   1.000
_cell.angle_alpha   90.00
_cell.angle_beta   90.00
_cell.angle_gamma   90.00
#
_symmetry.space_group_name_H-M   'P 1'
#
loop_
_entity.id
_entity.type
_entity.pdbx_description
1 polymer ?
#
loop_
_entity_poly.entity_id
_entity_poly.type
_entity_poly.pdbx_seq_one_letter_code
_entity_poly.pdbx_strand_id
1 'polypeptide(L)'
;MALNLKNSISIYTPSIISLSVIFMQCSLSLAQGLAPGSATWYGPPDGAGSGGACGFGTDVAQPPFSSMIAAGNANIFQSGHGCGHCYEIQCSAPQCSRQPVKVTITDECPGACNNVPFHFDLSGHAFGSMSKPGQADALRKLGQVDVKFRRVPCNYGGSKISFELDKQVSQYYFATAVELVNGDGDIGSMELKSKTSDKWIPMKQSWGAMWAANIDPSVKGPFSFKITTSTGKTLMVKNAQGGGFAPALATWYDDPEGPGSGGACGFDKDVGPPPYSGMISAGNAKIFLAGQGCGQPITVTITDECPGACNNVPYHFDLSGLAFGAMAKPGQANNLRQLGQVDIQYRRVSCNYGGAKIAFKIDQHINPYFFSSAIEYINGDGDIGSMQLRPANSDQWIPMQQSWGATWYANITSSTQGPLSFRITTLTSGKTVEADNAVPPNWVAGAKYISNANF
;
A
#
# COMPACT_ATOMS: atom_id res chain seq x y z
N MET A 1 19.98 -94.77 -31.55
CA MET A 1 19.98 -94.58 -33.02
C MET A 1 18.55 -94.71 -33.52
N ALA A 2 17.94 -93.62 -33.97
CA ALA A 2 16.90 -93.61 -34.98
C ALA A 2 16.60 -92.15 -35.35
N LEU A 3 16.55 -91.90 -36.65
CA LEU A 3 16.24 -90.63 -37.29
C LEU A 3 14.81 -90.18 -37.02
N ASN A 4 14.56 -88.87 -37.07
CA ASN A 4 13.33 -88.38 -37.67
C ASN A 4 13.53 -87.01 -38.33
N LEU A 5 13.16 -86.93 -39.62
CA LEU A 5 13.07 -85.70 -40.39
C LEU A 5 11.88 -84.85 -39.91
N LYS A 6 12.01 -83.52 -39.96
CA LYS A 6 11.21 -82.66 -40.86
C LYS A 6 11.41 -81.15 -40.61
N ASN A 7 11.70 -80.49 -41.73
CA ASN A 7 11.22 -79.19 -42.21
C ASN A 7 11.26 -77.95 -41.31
N SER A 8 12.14 -77.03 -41.75
CA SER A 8 12.19 -75.61 -41.45
C SER A 8 10.93 -74.88 -41.91
N ILE A 9 10.29 -74.13 -41.01
CA ILE A 9 9.28 -73.11 -41.32
C ILE A 9 9.78 -71.77 -40.77
N SER A 10 9.84 -70.79 -41.67
CA SER A 10 10.22 -69.40 -41.41
C SER A 10 9.17 -68.70 -40.55
N ILE A 11 9.57 -68.14 -39.40
CA ILE A 11 8.69 -67.36 -38.53
C ILE A 11 8.92 -65.88 -38.83
N TYR A 12 7.87 -65.26 -39.37
CA TYR A 12 7.72 -63.81 -39.55
C TYR A 12 7.60 -63.11 -38.19
N THR A 13 8.38 -62.04 -37.98
CA THR A 13 8.18 -61.09 -36.88
C THR A 13 7.05 -60.11 -37.23
N PRO A 14 6.08 -59.83 -36.33
CA PRO A 14 5.02 -58.88 -36.62
C PRO A 14 5.52 -57.44 -36.39
N SER A 15 5.36 -56.59 -37.39
CA SER A 15 5.52 -55.14 -37.29
C SER A 15 4.48 -54.54 -36.35
N ILE A 16 4.93 -53.76 -35.38
CA ILE A 16 4.08 -52.96 -34.50
C ILE A 16 3.44 -51.85 -35.33
N ILE A 17 2.15 -51.96 -35.60
CA ILE A 17 1.35 -50.90 -36.21
C ILE A 17 1.09 -49.84 -35.12
N SER A 18 1.76 -48.70 -35.24
CA SER A 18 1.47 -47.49 -34.46
C SER A 18 0.06 -47.00 -34.83
N LEU A 19 -0.90 -47.26 -33.94
CA LEU A 19 -2.25 -46.71 -34.03
C LEU A 19 -2.15 -45.21 -33.70
N SER A 20 -1.97 -44.39 -34.73
CA SER A 20 -2.00 -42.94 -34.62
C SER A 20 -3.44 -42.51 -34.31
N VAL A 21 -3.77 -42.33 -33.03
CA VAL A 21 -4.99 -41.65 -32.62
C VAL A 21 -4.86 -40.20 -33.08
N ILE A 22 -5.44 -39.88 -34.23
CA ILE A 22 -5.62 -38.51 -34.68
C ILE A 22 -6.64 -37.90 -33.72
N PHE A 23 -6.15 -37.25 -32.66
CA PHE A 23 -6.93 -36.22 -31.99
C PHE A 23 -7.18 -35.14 -33.02
N MET A 24 -8.38 -35.13 -33.59
CA MET A 24 -8.92 -33.96 -34.27
C MET A 24 -8.99 -32.85 -33.21
N GLN A 25 -7.89 -32.11 -33.08
CA GLN A 25 -7.88 -30.84 -32.38
C GLN A 25 -8.84 -29.94 -33.18
N CYS A 26 -10.09 -29.92 -32.75
CA CYS A 26 -10.98 -28.82 -33.04
C CYS A 26 -10.35 -27.61 -32.32
N SER A 27 -9.48 -26.91 -33.03
CA SER A 27 -9.09 -25.56 -32.66
C SER A 27 -10.38 -24.75 -32.68
N LEU A 28 -11.01 -24.58 -31.51
CA LEU A 28 -11.98 -23.52 -31.31
C LEU A 28 -11.24 -22.22 -31.60
N SER A 29 -11.33 -21.75 -32.84
CA SER A 29 -11.19 -20.33 -33.11
C SER A 29 -12.28 -19.67 -32.27
N LEU A 30 -11.92 -19.11 -31.12
CA LEU A 30 -12.75 -18.14 -30.43
C LEU A 30 -13.10 -17.10 -31.49
N ALA A 31 -14.36 -17.09 -31.90
CA ALA A 31 -14.87 -16.13 -32.87
C ALA A 31 -14.45 -14.74 -32.38
N GLN A 32 -13.59 -14.06 -33.15
CA GLN A 32 -13.12 -12.69 -32.87
C GLN A 32 -14.23 -11.65 -33.12
N GLY A 33 -15.47 -11.97 -32.77
CA GLY A 33 -16.65 -11.11 -32.90
C GLY A 33 -17.06 -10.54 -31.54
N LEU A 34 -17.57 -9.31 -31.54
CA LEU A 34 -18.19 -8.73 -30.35
C LEU A 34 -19.52 -9.45 -30.04
N ALA A 35 -19.72 -9.84 -28.79
CA ALA A 35 -20.97 -10.42 -28.31
C ALA A 35 -22.03 -9.32 -28.06
N PRO A 36 -23.33 -9.58 -28.31
CA PRO A 36 -24.39 -8.65 -27.99
C PRO A 36 -24.66 -8.62 -26.48
N GLY A 37 -24.97 -7.44 -25.95
CA GLY A 37 -25.39 -7.25 -24.57
C GLY A 37 -26.22 -5.98 -24.41
N SER A 38 -26.70 -5.75 -23.19
CA SER A 38 -27.40 -4.53 -22.78
C SER A 38 -26.56 -3.77 -21.77
N ALA A 39 -26.68 -2.45 -21.74
CA ALA A 39 -26.07 -1.63 -20.70
C ALA A 39 -27.04 -0.60 -20.11
N THR A 40 -26.99 -0.44 -18.79
CA THR A 40 -27.57 0.66 -18.01
C THR A 40 -26.47 1.39 -17.27
N TRP A 41 -26.84 2.33 -16.40
CA TRP A 41 -25.90 2.95 -15.47
C TRP A 41 -26.52 3.24 -14.10
N TYR A 42 -25.66 3.36 -13.09
CA TYR A 42 -26.06 3.60 -11.71
C TYR A 42 -25.20 4.67 -11.02
N GLY A 43 -25.71 5.15 -9.88
CA GLY A 43 -25.08 6.20 -9.09
C GLY A 43 -25.27 7.60 -9.69
N PRO A 44 -24.47 8.59 -9.24
CA PRO A 44 -24.49 9.93 -9.81
C PRO A 44 -24.07 9.92 -11.30
N PRO A 45 -24.56 10.87 -12.12
CA PRO A 45 -24.23 10.94 -13.54
C PRO A 45 -22.73 10.85 -13.80
N ASP A 46 -21.89 11.66 -13.16
CA ASP A 46 -20.43 11.62 -13.31
C ASP A 46 -19.75 10.86 -12.15
N GLY A 47 -20.50 9.98 -11.50
CA GLY A 47 -20.05 9.21 -10.34
C GLY A 47 -19.26 7.95 -10.70
N ALA A 48 -18.57 7.43 -9.69
CA ALA A 48 -17.68 6.28 -9.80
C ALA A 48 -18.36 4.91 -9.75
N GLY A 49 -19.66 4.86 -9.43
CA GLY A 49 -20.33 3.62 -9.06
C GLY A 49 -19.78 3.06 -7.75
N SER A 50 -19.64 1.73 -7.68
CA SER A 50 -19.31 0.97 -6.47
C SER A 50 -18.39 -0.22 -6.78
N GLY A 51 -17.54 -0.58 -5.81
CA GLY A 51 -16.73 -1.80 -5.78
C GLY A 51 -17.29 -2.88 -4.84
N GLY A 52 -18.57 -2.77 -4.47
CA GLY A 52 -19.19 -3.42 -3.33
C GLY A 52 -19.09 -4.95 -3.34
N ALA A 53 -19.72 -5.62 -4.30
CA ALA A 53 -19.78 -7.08 -4.34
C ALA A 53 -18.41 -7.74 -4.61
N CYS A 54 -17.46 -7.03 -5.22
CA CYS A 54 -16.09 -7.53 -5.37
C CYS A 54 -15.21 -7.28 -4.14
N GLY A 55 -15.62 -6.39 -3.23
CA GLY A 55 -14.83 -6.02 -2.05
C GLY A 55 -13.76 -4.96 -2.33
N PHE A 56 -13.87 -4.22 -3.43
CA PHE A 56 -12.91 -3.17 -3.82
C PHE A 56 -13.21 -1.79 -3.17
N GLY A 57 -14.24 -1.73 -2.32
CA GLY A 57 -14.60 -0.52 -1.59
C GLY A 57 -14.92 0.67 -2.51
N THR A 58 -14.51 1.87 -2.08
CA THR A 58 -14.74 3.14 -2.80
C THR A 58 -13.58 3.54 -3.71
N ASP A 59 -12.51 2.75 -3.76
CA ASP A 59 -11.27 3.08 -4.47
C ASP A 59 -11.44 3.05 -5.99
N VAL A 60 -12.55 2.48 -6.48
CA VAL A 60 -12.97 2.48 -7.89
C VAL A 60 -13.07 3.88 -8.51
N ALA A 61 -13.23 4.92 -7.68
CA ALA A 61 -13.22 6.31 -8.13
C ALA A 61 -11.83 6.79 -8.54
N GLN A 62 -10.78 6.24 -7.93
CA GLN A 62 -9.40 6.70 -8.08
C GLN A 62 -8.68 5.98 -9.21
N PRO A 63 -7.59 6.55 -9.76
CA PRO A 63 -6.71 5.82 -10.64
C PRO A 63 -6.19 4.52 -9.99
N PRO A 64 -6.05 3.41 -10.75
CA PRO A 64 -6.18 3.35 -12.21
C PRO A 64 -7.60 3.07 -12.71
N PHE A 65 -8.56 2.71 -11.85
CA PHE A 65 -9.95 2.47 -12.27
C PHE A 65 -10.59 3.74 -12.83
N SER A 66 -10.37 4.88 -12.18
CA SER A 66 -10.82 6.21 -12.62
C SER A 66 -12.30 6.21 -13.01
N SER A 67 -13.14 5.56 -12.21
CA SER A 67 -14.57 5.40 -12.47
C SER A 67 -14.93 4.60 -13.74
N MET A 68 -13.98 4.01 -14.47
CA MET A 68 -14.22 3.17 -15.65
C MET A 68 -14.55 1.73 -15.24
N ILE A 69 -15.70 1.57 -14.58
CA ILE A 69 -16.13 0.32 -13.95
C ILE A 69 -17.56 -0.06 -14.34
N ALA A 70 -17.92 -1.32 -14.10
CA ALA A 70 -19.28 -1.84 -14.28
C ALA A 70 -19.63 -2.87 -13.21
N ALA A 71 -20.92 -2.93 -12.88
CA ALA A 71 -21.55 -4.07 -12.26
C ALA A 71 -22.02 -5.06 -13.35
N GLY A 72 -21.70 -6.34 -13.20
CA GLY A 72 -22.08 -7.37 -14.15
C GLY A 72 -23.27 -8.19 -13.65
N ASN A 73 -24.15 -8.64 -14.55
CA ASN A 73 -25.14 -9.68 -14.20
C ASN A 73 -24.46 -11.03 -13.88
N ALA A 74 -25.24 -12.05 -13.50
CA ALA A 74 -24.69 -13.33 -13.03
C ALA A 74 -23.70 -14.00 -14.01
N ASN A 75 -23.90 -13.85 -15.33
CA ASN A 75 -23.02 -14.43 -16.35
C ASN A 75 -21.67 -13.70 -16.46
N ILE A 76 -21.62 -12.44 -16.04
CA ILE A 76 -20.41 -11.59 -16.05
C ILE A 76 -19.73 -11.64 -14.68
N PHE A 77 -20.48 -11.46 -13.58
CA PHE A 77 -19.98 -11.45 -12.21
C PHE A 77 -19.53 -12.85 -11.74
N GLN A 78 -20.22 -13.91 -12.17
CA GLN A 78 -19.84 -15.30 -11.93
C GLN A 78 -19.54 -15.61 -10.46
N SER A 79 -20.42 -15.18 -9.56
CA SER A 79 -20.25 -15.34 -8.11
C SER A 79 -18.91 -14.79 -7.58
N GLY A 80 -18.40 -13.73 -8.21
CA GLY A 80 -17.13 -13.09 -7.86
C GLY A 80 -15.94 -13.50 -8.73
N HIS A 81 -16.02 -14.61 -9.49
CA HIS A 81 -14.94 -15.00 -10.41
C HIS A 81 -14.75 -14.01 -11.58
N GLY A 82 -15.78 -13.22 -11.87
CA GLY A 82 -15.72 -12.13 -12.83
C GLY A 82 -15.10 -10.84 -12.29
N CYS A 83 -14.90 -10.73 -10.98
CA CYS A 83 -14.30 -9.54 -10.37
C CYS A 83 -12.90 -9.30 -10.93
N GLY A 84 -12.65 -8.06 -11.37
CA GLY A 84 -11.40 -7.67 -11.99
C GLY A 84 -11.32 -7.98 -13.48
N HIS A 85 -12.28 -8.68 -14.11
CA HIS A 85 -12.30 -8.87 -15.57
C HIS A 85 -12.45 -7.52 -16.28
N CYS A 86 -11.75 -7.37 -17.40
CA CYS A 86 -11.86 -6.19 -18.24
C CYS A 86 -12.63 -6.48 -19.54
N TYR A 87 -13.47 -5.53 -19.92
CA TYR A 87 -14.27 -5.59 -21.14
C TYR A 87 -14.09 -4.33 -21.97
N GLU A 88 -14.03 -4.50 -23.29
CA GLU A 88 -14.32 -3.42 -24.23
C GLU A 88 -15.81 -3.43 -24.54
N ILE A 89 -16.48 -2.29 -24.39
CA ILE A 89 -17.92 -2.12 -24.59
C ILE A 89 -18.15 -0.99 -25.59
N GLN A 90 -18.90 -1.29 -26.65
CA GLN A 90 -19.25 -0.36 -27.71
C GLN A 90 -20.76 -0.22 -27.80
N CYS A 91 -21.27 1.00 -27.60
CA CYS A 91 -22.70 1.30 -27.72
C CYS A 91 -23.12 1.58 -29.17
N SER A 92 -24.38 1.25 -29.48
CA SER A 92 -24.97 1.39 -30.81
C SER A 92 -26.09 2.44 -30.97
N ALA A 93 -26.37 3.26 -29.96
CA ALA A 93 -27.34 4.34 -30.04
C ALA A 93 -26.84 5.54 -30.89
N PRO A 94 -27.72 6.45 -31.37
CA PRO A 94 -27.33 7.65 -32.13
C PRO A 94 -26.32 8.57 -31.43
N GLN A 95 -26.38 8.64 -30.10
CA GLN A 95 -25.54 9.45 -29.22
C GLN A 95 -24.15 8.83 -29.03
N CYS A 96 -23.98 7.55 -29.35
CA CYS A 96 -22.75 6.82 -29.10
C CYS A 96 -21.67 7.15 -30.12
N SER A 97 -20.42 7.26 -29.64
CA SER A 97 -19.24 7.55 -30.46
C SER A 97 -18.89 6.42 -31.42
N ARG A 98 -19.44 5.21 -31.16
CA ARG A 98 -19.06 3.94 -31.81
C ARG A 98 -17.61 3.55 -31.53
N GLN A 99 -16.94 4.17 -30.57
CA GLN A 99 -15.64 3.73 -30.07
C GLN A 99 -15.86 2.88 -28.82
N PRO A 100 -15.17 1.75 -28.67
CA PRO A 100 -15.27 0.95 -27.46
C PRO A 100 -14.62 1.70 -26.28
N VAL A 101 -15.26 1.63 -25.12
CA VAL A 101 -14.64 2.01 -23.83
C VAL A 101 -14.20 0.76 -23.11
N LYS A 102 -13.14 0.87 -22.32
CA LYS A 102 -12.67 -0.22 -21.46
C LYS A 102 -13.22 -0.03 -20.05
N VAL A 103 -13.77 -1.09 -19.48
CA VAL A 103 -14.24 -1.11 -18.09
C VAL A 103 -13.73 -2.33 -17.34
N THR A 104 -13.64 -2.22 -16.02
CA THR A 104 -13.40 -3.35 -15.11
C THR A 104 -14.68 -3.72 -14.38
N ILE A 105 -14.94 -5.02 -14.20
CA ILE A 105 -16.03 -5.51 -13.36
C ILE A 105 -15.65 -5.39 -11.89
N THR A 106 -16.40 -4.60 -11.14
CA THR A 106 -16.12 -4.30 -9.72
C THR A 106 -17.31 -4.56 -8.81
N ASP A 107 -18.47 -4.90 -9.37
CA ASP A 107 -19.69 -5.11 -8.60
C ASP A 107 -20.63 -6.10 -9.30
N GLU A 108 -21.72 -6.45 -8.63
CA GLU A 108 -22.78 -7.32 -9.14
C GLU A 108 -24.02 -6.49 -9.48
N CYS A 109 -24.65 -6.76 -10.62
CA CYS A 109 -26.01 -6.30 -10.90
C CYS A 109 -27.00 -7.48 -10.80
N PRO A 110 -27.71 -7.63 -9.68
CA PRO A 110 -28.69 -8.70 -9.49
C PRO A 110 -30.06 -8.35 -10.11
N GLY A 111 -31.05 -9.21 -9.89
CA GLY A 111 -32.44 -8.93 -10.25
C GLY A 111 -32.66 -8.75 -11.74
N ALA A 112 -33.23 -7.61 -12.15
CA ALA A 112 -33.65 -7.34 -13.53
C ALA A 112 -32.49 -7.39 -14.56
N CYS A 113 -31.24 -7.17 -14.12
CA CYS A 113 -30.05 -7.37 -14.94
C CYS A 113 -29.86 -8.81 -15.45
N ASN A 114 -30.49 -9.79 -14.80
CA ASN A 114 -30.47 -11.20 -15.21
C ASN A 114 -31.59 -11.56 -16.21
N ASN A 115 -32.44 -10.60 -16.62
CA ASN A 115 -33.49 -10.83 -17.61
C ASN A 115 -32.95 -10.91 -19.05
N VAL A 116 -31.67 -10.60 -19.25
CA VAL A 116 -30.97 -10.70 -20.54
C VAL A 116 -29.66 -11.49 -20.36
N PRO A 117 -29.12 -12.12 -21.42
CA PRO A 117 -27.92 -12.95 -21.30
C PRO A 117 -26.72 -12.21 -20.72
N PHE A 118 -26.45 -10.98 -21.18
CA PHE A 118 -25.33 -10.17 -20.72
C PHE A 118 -25.79 -8.73 -20.50
N HIS A 119 -25.67 -8.27 -19.25
CA HIS A 119 -26.02 -6.92 -18.85
C HIS A 119 -24.89 -6.26 -18.07
N PHE A 120 -24.48 -5.07 -18.52
CA PHE A 120 -23.50 -4.22 -17.85
C PHE A 120 -24.22 -3.03 -17.24
N ASP A 121 -24.26 -2.94 -15.92
CA ASP A 121 -24.71 -1.72 -15.25
C ASP A 121 -23.48 -0.86 -14.94
N LEU A 122 -23.21 0.10 -15.81
CA LEU A 122 -21.97 0.90 -15.82
C LEU A 122 -22.01 1.97 -14.74
N SER A 123 -20.84 2.45 -14.28
CA SER A 123 -20.84 3.74 -13.58
C SER A 123 -21.38 4.83 -14.50
N GLY A 124 -21.96 5.88 -13.93
CA GLY A 124 -22.41 7.02 -14.72
C GLY A 124 -21.30 7.62 -15.60
N HIS A 125 -20.07 7.68 -15.08
CA HIS A 125 -18.89 8.15 -15.82
C HIS A 125 -18.55 7.23 -17.02
N ALA A 126 -18.52 5.91 -16.81
CA ALA A 126 -18.22 4.93 -17.85
C ALA A 126 -19.30 4.92 -18.94
N PHE A 127 -20.58 5.02 -18.54
CA PHE A 127 -21.70 5.08 -19.49
C PHE A 127 -21.65 6.34 -20.35
N GLY A 128 -21.43 7.50 -19.73
CA GLY A 128 -21.26 8.77 -20.43
C GLY A 128 -20.07 8.77 -21.41
N SER A 129 -18.98 8.07 -21.07
CA SER A 129 -17.77 7.97 -21.89
C SER A 129 -17.98 7.21 -23.22
N MET A 130 -19.07 6.45 -23.39
CA MET A 130 -19.43 5.83 -24.67
C MET A 130 -20.03 6.82 -25.68
N SER A 131 -20.35 8.04 -25.25
CA SER A 131 -21.01 9.05 -26.08
C SER A 131 -20.04 9.80 -27.00
N LYS A 132 -20.59 10.47 -28.02
CA LYS A 132 -19.88 11.51 -28.77
C LYS A 132 -19.54 12.68 -27.83
N PRO A 133 -18.51 13.49 -28.12
CA PRO A 133 -18.22 14.69 -27.34
C PRO A 133 -19.47 15.56 -27.13
N GLY A 134 -19.76 15.90 -25.87
CA GLY A 134 -20.93 16.70 -25.47
C GLY A 134 -22.28 15.96 -25.42
N GLN A 135 -22.32 14.64 -25.69
CA GLN A 135 -23.57 13.85 -25.72
C GLN A 135 -23.74 12.92 -24.51
N ALA A 136 -22.91 13.05 -23.48
CA ALA A 136 -22.92 12.15 -22.32
C ALA A 136 -24.28 12.13 -21.60
N ASP A 137 -24.84 13.32 -21.32
CA ASP A 137 -26.17 13.44 -20.71
C ASP A 137 -27.28 12.91 -21.59
N ALA A 138 -27.21 13.18 -22.89
CA ALA A 138 -28.20 12.70 -23.85
C ALA A 138 -28.19 11.17 -23.93
N LEU A 139 -27.02 10.54 -23.85
CA LEU A 139 -26.87 9.10 -23.78
C LEU A 139 -27.43 8.57 -22.44
N ARG A 140 -27.02 9.14 -21.30
CA ARG A 140 -27.51 8.75 -19.96
C ARG A 140 -29.03 8.79 -19.83
N LYS A 141 -29.68 9.79 -20.45
CA LYS A 141 -31.15 9.95 -20.47
C LYS A 141 -31.89 8.81 -21.18
N LEU A 142 -31.23 8.01 -22.03
CA LEU A 142 -31.84 6.81 -22.60
C LEU A 142 -32.08 5.73 -21.53
N GLY A 143 -31.34 5.77 -20.42
CA GLY A 143 -31.40 4.79 -19.34
C GLY A 143 -30.72 3.47 -19.70
N GLN A 144 -31.15 2.85 -20.81
CA GLN A 144 -30.64 1.57 -21.30
C GLN A 144 -30.29 1.66 -22.79
N VAL A 145 -29.20 1.00 -23.20
CA VAL A 145 -28.77 0.91 -24.60
C VAL A 145 -28.26 -0.48 -24.96
N ASP A 146 -28.43 -0.87 -26.22
CA ASP A 146 -27.78 -2.06 -26.76
C ASP A 146 -26.29 -1.82 -27.00
N VAL A 147 -25.49 -2.76 -26.51
CA VAL A 147 -24.03 -2.75 -26.61
C VAL A 147 -23.51 -4.01 -27.30
N LYS A 148 -22.30 -3.88 -27.82
CA LYS A 148 -21.47 -5.00 -28.24
C LYS A 148 -20.22 -5.02 -27.38
N PHE A 149 -19.80 -6.19 -26.92
CA PHE A 149 -18.68 -6.28 -25.98
C PHE A 149 -17.74 -7.45 -26.29
N ARG A 150 -16.54 -7.40 -25.73
CA ARG A 150 -15.61 -8.54 -25.66
C ARG A 150 -14.75 -8.45 -24.42
N ARG A 151 -14.40 -9.60 -23.84
CA ARG A 151 -13.41 -9.68 -22.77
C ARG A 151 -12.03 -9.33 -23.35
N VAL A 152 -11.27 -8.52 -22.64
CA VAL A 152 -9.91 -8.11 -23.03
C VAL A 152 -8.97 -8.21 -21.83
N PRO A 153 -7.66 -8.37 -22.06
CA PRO A 153 -6.70 -8.31 -20.96
C PRO A 153 -6.75 -6.96 -20.23
N CYS A 154 -6.70 -6.98 -18.90
CA CYS A 154 -6.58 -5.79 -18.09
C CYS A 154 -5.21 -5.13 -18.24
N ASN A 155 -5.20 -3.79 -18.23
CA ASN A 155 -3.97 -2.99 -18.28
C ASN A 155 -4.15 -1.76 -17.37
N TYR A 156 -3.53 -1.83 -16.21
CA TYR A 156 -3.49 -0.79 -15.19
C TYR A 156 -2.18 0.03 -15.24
N GLY A 157 -1.44 -0.05 -16.34
CA GLY A 157 -0.16 0.65 -16.50
C GLY A 157 0.90 0.19 -15.50
N GLY A 158 1.58 1.14 -14.87
CA GLY A 158 2.60 0.89 -13.84
C GLY A 158 2.05 0.53 -12.46
N SER A 159 0.72 0.45 -12.30
CA SER A 159 0.10 0.07 -11.03
C SER A 159 0.45 -1.36 -10.64
N LYS A 160 0.65 -1.56 -9.34
CA LYS A 160 0.94 -2.86 -8.74
C LYS A 160 -0.36 -3.49 -8.24
N ILE A 161 -0.36 -4.81 -8.06
CA ILE A 161 -1.45 -5.50 -7.37
C ILE A 161 -1.63 -4.89 -5.98
N SER A 162 -2.89 -4.63 -5.63
CA SER A 162 -3.27 -4.10 -4.32
C SER A 162 -4.05 -5.13 -3.52
N PHE A 163 -4.01 -5.00 -2.20
CA PHE A 163 -4.69 -5.86 -1.23
C PHE A 163 -5.51 -4.99 -0.30
N GLU A 164 -6.84 -5.10 -0.38
CA GLU A 164 -7.75 -4.42 0.53
C GLU A 164 -8.12 -5.38 1.66
N LEU A 165 -7.85 -5.00 2.91
CA LEU A 165 -8.05 -5.89 4.06
C LEU A 165 -9.51 -5.87 4.52
N ASP A 166 -10.05 -7.05 4.86
CA ASP A 166 -11.36 -7.10 5.51
C ASP A 166 -11.29 -6.53 6.93
N LYS A 167 -12.34 -5.81 7.34
CA LYS A 167 -12.47 -5.29 8.71
C LYS A 167 -12.47 -6.38 9.80
N GLN A 168 -12.74 -7.64 9.45
CA GLN A 168 -12.77 -8.78 10.34
C GLN A 168 -11.40 -9.47 10.50
N VAL A 169 -10.35 -8.98 9.81
CA VAL A 169 -8.99 -9.49 10.00
C VAL A 169 -8.60 -9.43 11.48
N SER A 170 -8.07 -10.54 11.99
CA SER A 170 -7.66 -10.72 13.38
C SER A 170 -6.44 -11.65 13.47
N GLN A 171 -5.97 -11.92 14.69
CA GLN A 171 -4.89 -12.89 14.90
C GLN A 171 -5.26 -14.35 14.56
N TYR A 172 -6.55 -14.64 14.32
CA TYR A 172 -7.03 -15.99 13.99
C TYR A 172 -7.58 -16.11 12.57
N TYR A 173 -7.76 -14.98 11.88
CA TYR A 173 -8.45 -14.92 10.60
C TYR A 173 -7.84 -13.82 9.72
N PHE A 174 -7.50 -14.16 8.49
CA PHE A 174 -7.01 -13.21 7.50
C PHE A 174 -7.92 -13.23 6.28
N ALA A 175 -8.33 -12.05 5.80
CA ALA A 175 -9.12 -11.89 4.59
C ALA A 175 -8.73 -10.62 3.84
N THR A 176 -8.66 -10.69 2.51
CA THR A 176 -8.33 -9.56 1.65
C THR A 176 -8.95 -9.67 0.27
N ALA A 177 -9.40 -8.56 -0.30
CA ALA A 177 -9.69 -8.44 -1.72
C ALA A 177 -8.40 -8.14 -2.47
N VAL A 178 -8.23 -8.76 -3.64
CA VAL A 178 -7.07 -8.51 -4.49
C VAL A 178 -7.51 -7.71 -5.71
N GLU A 179 -6.87 -6.57 -5.90
CA GLU A 179 -7.18 -5.63 -6.98
C GLU A 179 -6.02 -5.49 -7.96
N LEU A 180 -6.32 -4.89 -9.12
CA LEU A 180 -5.34 -4.47 -10.12
C LEU A 180 -4.51 -5.62 -10.69
N VAL A 181 -5.12 -6.81 -10.80
CA VAL A 181 -4.51 -7.99 -11.43
C VAL A 181 -4.42 -7.77 -12.94
N ASN A 182 -3.27 -7.31 -13.42
CA ASN A 182 -3.01 -7.12 -14.84
C ASN A 182 -3.12 -8.43 -15.64
N GLY A 183 -3.48 -8.31 -16.92
CA GLY A 183 -3.66 -9.47 -17.79
C GLY A 183 -5.05 -10.08 -17.60
N ASP A 184 -5.15 -11.18 -16.86
CA ASP A 184 -6.40 -11.96 -16.83
C ASP A 184 -7.50 -11.27 -16.02
N GLY A 185 -7.13 -10.43 -15.04
CA GLY A 185 -8.09 -9.69 -14.21
C GLY A 185 -8.59 -10.46 -12.99
N ASP A 186 -8.73 -11.78 -13.12
CA ASP A 186 -9.23 -12.68 -12.09
C ASP A 186 -8.17 -13.59 -11.45
N ILE A 187 -8.56 -14.17 -10.32
CA ILE A 187 -7.75 -15.12 -9.54
C ILE A 187 -8.49 -16.45 -9.46
N GLY A 188 -7.78 -17.53 -9.79
CA GLY A 188 -8.26 -18.91 -9.66
C GLY A 188 -7.85 -19.58 -8.35
N SER A 189 -6.68 -19.24 -7.79
CA SER A 189 -6.27 -19.70 -6.46
C SER A 189 -5.30 -18.74 -5.78
N MET A 190 -5.29 -18.76 -4.45
CA MET A 190 -4.41 -17.91 -3.64
C MET A 190 -3.92 -18.65 -2.40
N GLU A 191 -2.66 -18.41 -2.04
CA GLU A 191 -2.03 -18.91 -0.82
C GLU A 191 -1.31 -17.77 -0.12
N LEU A 192 -1.25 -17.78 1.21
CA LEU A 192 -0.48 -16.82 2.02
C LEU A 192 0.59 -17.52 2.85
N LYS A 193 1.70 -16.86 3.13
CA LYS A 193 2.68 -17.31 4.13
C LYS A 193 3.25 -16.15 4.93
N SER A 194 3.59 -16.39 6.19
CA SER A 194 4.33 -15.43 7.01
C SER A 194 5.79 -15.34 6.55
N LYS A 195 6.44 -14.19 6.74
CA LYS A 195 7.90 -14.04 6.55
C LYS A 195 8.73 -15.04 7.36
N THR A 196 8.25 -15.46 8.54
CA THR A 196 8.98 -16.38 9.44
C THR A 196 8.72 -17.86 9.16
N SER A 197 7.90 -18.18 8.16
CA SER A 197 7.51 -19.55 7.83
C SER A 197 7.58 -19.82 6.33
N ASP A 198 8.05 -21.00 5.94
CA ASP A 198 8.01 -21.45 4.55
C ASP A 198 6.74 -22.21 4.19
N LYS A 199 5.84 -22.42 5.15
CA LYS A 199 4.57 -23.09 4.92
C LYS A 199 3.56 -22.12 4.30
N TRP A 200 3.09 -22.47 3.10
CA TRP A 200 1.95 -21.82 2.45
C TRP A 200 0.63 -22.30 3.06
N ILE A 201 -0.25 -21.34 3.33
CA ILE A 201 -1.60 -21.55 3.86
C ILE A 201 -2.56 -21.25 2.71
N PRO A 202 -3.31 -22.25 2.21
CA PRO A 202 -4.31 -22.04 1.18
C PRO A 202 -5.40 -21.07 1.64
N MET A 203 -5.75 -20.13 0.77
CA MET A 203 -6.88 -19.23 0.97
C MET A 203 -8.06 -19.72 0.16
N LYS A 204 -9.26 -19.48 0.68
CA LYS A 204 -10.53 -19.76 -0.01
C LYS A 204 -11.16 -18.44 -0.41
N GLN A 205 -11.69 -18.39 -1.62
CA GLN A 205 -12.57 -17.29 -2.01
C GLN A 205 -13.80 -17.32 -1.11
N SER A 206 -14.06 -16.23 -0.37
CA SER A 206 -15.19 -16.14 0.56
C SER A 206 -16.43 -15.55 -0.11
N TRP A 207 -16.27 -14.40 -0.76
CA TRP A 207 -17.25 -13.75 -1.65
C TRP A 207 -16.49 -12.93 -2.69
N GLY A 208 -17.10 -12.51 -3.80
CA GLY A 208 -16.51 -11.50 -4.68
C GLY A 208 -15.06 -11.80 -5.09
N ALA A 209 -14.16 -10.84 -4.89
CA ALA A 209 -12.71 -11.02 -5.00
C ALA A 209 -12.01 -11.23 -3.64
N MET A 210 -12.76 -11.47 -2.56
CA MET A 210 -12.21 -11.70 -1.23
C MET A 210 -11.66 -13.12 -1.08
N TRP A 211 -10.42 -13.21 -0.62
CA TRP A 211 -9.75 -14.44 -0.26
C TRP A 211 -9.50 -14.47 1.24
N ALA A 212 -9.82 -15.59 1.89
CA ALA A 212 -9.75 -15.74 3.32
C ALA A 212 -9.09 -17.04 3.78
N ALA A 213 -8.45 -17.01 4.95
CA ALA A 213 -7.91 -18.17 5.63
C ALA A 213 -7.99 -18.00 7.15
N ASN A 214 -8.26 -19.10 7.85
CA ASN A 214 -8.00 -19.18 9.29
C ASN A 214 -6.49 -19.32 9.49
N ILE A 215 -5.94 -18.51 10.39
CA ILE A 215 -4.50 -18.48 10.68
C ILE A 215 -4.25 -18.77 12.16
N ASP A 216 -3.10 -19.38 12.45
CA ASP A 216 -2.64 -19.56 13.82
C ASP A 216 -2.05 -18.22 14.33
N PRO A 217 -2.23 -17.83 15.61
CA PRO A 217 -1.71 -16.58 16.16
C PRO A 217 -0.19 -16.39 16.05
N SER A 218 0.56 -17.49 15.88
CA SER A 218 2.00 -17.45 15.60
C SER A 218 2.33 -16.94 14.19
N VAL A 219 1.38 -17.00 13.25
CA VAL A 219 1.54 -16.57 11.87
C VAL A 219 1.35 -15.06 11.78
N LYS A 220 2.45 -14.33 11.94
CA LYS A 220 2.46 -12.86 11.91
C LYS A 220 2.96 -12.32 10.58
N GLY A 221 2.51 -11.12 10.22
CA GLY A 221 2.99 -10.41 9.04
C GLY A 221 4.48 -10.03 9.14
N PRO A 222 5.10 -9.54 8.03
CA PRO A 222 4.48 -9.34 6.72
C PRO A 222 4.18 -10.66 6.01
N PHE A 223 3.11 -10.68 5.21
CA PHE A 223 2.66 -11.87 4.48
C PHE A 223 3.20 -11.86 3.05
N SER A 224 3.56 -13.02 2.51
CA SER A 224 3.73 -13.20 1.07
C SER A 224 2.50 -13.89 0.50
N PHE A 225 2.14 -13.58 -0.73
CA PHE A 225 1.03 -14.19 -1.45
C PHE A 225 1.51 -14.89 -2.70
N LYS A 226 1.00 -16.09 -2.95
CA LYS A 226 1.12 -16.78 -4.23
C LYS A 226 -0.26 -16.76 -4.86
N ILE A 227 -0.37 -16.06 -5.98
CA ILE A 227 -1.62 -15.82 -6.70
C ILE A 227 -1.54 -16.57 -8.02
N THR A 228 -2.53 -17.38 -8.33
CA THR A 228 -2.66 -18.06 -9.62
C THR A 228 -3.95 -17.58 -10.29
N THR A 229 -3.83 -16.99 -11.46
CA THR A 229 -4.98 -16.59 -12.31
C THR A 229 -5.77 -17.82 -12.78
N SER A 230 -7.00 -17.61 -13.27
CA SER A 230 -7.81 -18.69 -13.85
C SER A 230 -7.16 -19.35 -15.08
N THR A 231 -6.25 -18.67 -15.77
CA THR A 231 -5.49 -19.23 -16.89
C THR A 231 -4.24 -20.01 -16.48
N GLY A 232 -3.95 -20.10 -15.17
CA GLY A 232 -2.81 -20.83 -14.62
C GLY A 232 -1.53 -20.01 -14.45
N LYS A 233 -1.51 -18.72 -14.82
CA LYS A 233 -0.35 -17.85 -14.56
C LYS A 233 -0.20 -17.61 -13.07
N THR A 234 1.00 -17.82 -12.55
CA THR A 234 1.31 -17.65 -11.12
C THR A 234 2.22 -16.44 -10.88
N LEU A 235 1.93 -15.66 -9.85
CA LEU A 235 2.75 -14.57 -9.35
C LEU A 235 3.00 -14.75 -7.85
N MET A 236 4.23 -14.49 -7.41
CA MET A 236 4.56 -14.39 -5.99
C MET A 236 4.76 -12.93 -5.58
N VAL A 237 3.88 -12.43 -4.72
CA VAL A 237 4.06 -11.16 -4.02
C VAL A 237 4.79 -11.44 -2.72
N LYS A 238 6.06 -11.05 -2.63
CA LYS A 238 6.89 -11.31 -1.45
C LYS A 238 6.73 -10.22 -0.41
N ASN A 239 6.50 -10.61 0.83
CA ASN A 239 6.38 -9.72 1.99
C ASN A 239 5.54 -8.49 1.62
N ALA A 240 4.32 -8.72 1.13
CA ALA A 240 3.31 -7.69 0.98
C ALA A 240 3.19 -6.98 2.33
N GLN A 241 3.88 -5.85 2.42
CA GLN A 241 3.76 -4.93 3.53
C GLN A 241 2.54 -4.08 3.23
N GLY A 242 1.81 -3.69 4.27
CA GLY A 242 0.76 -2.68 4.16
C GLY A 242 1.37 -1.40 3.60
N GLY A 243 1.31 -1.24 2.28
CA GLY A 243 1.51 0.02 1.59
C GLY A 243 0.24 0.85 1.54
N GLY A 244 -0.88 0.28 2.01
CA GLY A 244 -2.17 0.93 2.20
C GLY A 244 -2.15 1.81 3.44
N PHE A 245 -2.87 2.91 3.36
CA PHE A 245 -3.01 3.83 4.47
C PHE A 245 -3.90 3.18 5.57
N ALA A 246 -3.49 3.27 6.82
CA ALA A 246 -4.30 2.90 7.98
C ALA A 246 -5.20 4.08 8.38
N PRO A 247 -6.44 3.84 8.86
CA PRO A 247 -7.30 4.90 9.35
C PRO A 247 -6.72 5.51 10.64
N ALA A 248 -6.84 6.82 10.77
CA ALA A 248 -6.51 7.55 11.99
C ALA A 248 -7.40 8.79 12.12
N LEU A 249 -7.46 9.34 13.34
CA LEU A 249 -8.05 10.63 13.59
C LEU A 249 -6.98 11.72 13.49
N ALA A 250 -7.32 12.88 12.93
CA ALA A 250 -6.44 14.03 12.92
C ALA A 250 -7.09 15.27 13.55
N THR A 251 -6.32 15.97 14.36
CA THR A 251 -6.59 17.33 14.86
C THR A 251 -5.38 18.23 14.57
N TRP A 252 -5.42 19.49 15.00
CA TRP A 252 -4.26 20.37 14.93
C TRP A 252 -4.12 21.27 16.16
N TYR A 253 -2.91 21.78 16.38
CA TYR A 253 -2.55 22.57 17.57
C TYR A 253 -1.77 23.85 17.22
N ASP A 254 -1.62 24.72 18.23
CA ASP A 254 -0.97 26.03 18.20
C ASP A 254 -1.61 27.04 17.21
N ASP A 255 -0.77 27.74 16.44
CA ASP A 255 -1.16 28.77 15.50
C ASP A 255 -1.59 28.16 14.15
N PRO A 256 -2.70 28.62 13.54
CA PRO A 256 -3.22 28.07 12.29
C PRO A 256 -2.23 28.05 11.12
N GLU A 257 -1.28 28.97 11.09
CA GLU A 257 -0.25 29.08 10.06
C GLU A 257 1.17 28.89 10.62
N GLY A 258 1.27 28.57 11.92
CA GLY A 258 2.51 28.35 12.63
C GLY A 258 3.12 26.97 12.40
N PRO A 259 4.42 26.82 12.67
CA PRO A 259 5.16 25.59 12.46
C PRO A 259 4.91 24.50 13.52
N GLY A 260 4.18 24.80 14.60
CA GLY A 260 4.05 23.94 15.78
C GLY A 260 5.33 23.88 16.63
N SER A 261 5.44 22.86 17.49
CA SER A 261 6.60 22.62 18.37
C SER A 261 7.05 21.16 18.39
N GLY A 262 8.35 20.93 18.61
CA GLY A 262 8.92 19.61 18.75
C GLY A 262 9.24 19.20 20.20
N GLY A 263 8.33 19.47 21.13
CA GLY A 263 8.57 19.43 22.58
C GLY A 263 9.09 18.08 23.08
N ALA A 264 8.27 17.03 23.03
CA ALA A 264 8.61 15.72 23.58
C ALA A 264 9.77 15.03 22.86
N CYS A 265 10.05 15.35 21.59
CA CYS A 265 11.23 14.83 20.89
C CYS A 265 12.52 15.61 21.19
N GLY A 266 12.45 16.78 21.84
CA GLY A 266 13.61 17.64 22.14
C GLY A 266 14.06 18.53 20.98
N PHE A 267 13.24 18.65 19.93
CA PHE A 267 13.57 19.48 18.76
C PHE A 267 13.23 20.96 19.00
N ASP A 268 12.39 21.26 19.99
CA ASP A 268 11.95 22.62 20.33
C ASP A 268 11.46 23.41 19.11
N LYS A 269 12.04 24.59 18.86
CA LYS A 269 11.71 25.50 17.75
C LYS A 269 12.39 25.14 16.43
N ASP A 270 13.22 24.11 16.41
CA ASP A 270 13.97 23.72 15.20
C ASP A 270 13.08 23.10 14.13
N VAL A 271 11.80 22.84 14.45
CA VAL A 271 10.77 22.33 13.55
C VAL A 271 10.27 23.37 12.54
N GLY A 272 10.47 24.66 12.81
CA GLY A 272 10.02 25.74 11.93
C GLY A 272 10.90 25.94 10.69
N PRO A 273 12.23 26.05 10.83
CA PRO A 273 13.14 26.13 9.68
C PRO A 273 13.22 24.81 8.89
N PRO A 274 13.77 24.83 7.65
CA PRO A 274 14.12 23.61 6.93
C PRO A 274 15.06 22.70 7.75
N PRO A 275 14.97 21.37 7.60
CA PRO A 275 14.18 20.65 6.60
C PRO A 275 12.72 20.39 7.00
N TYR A 276 12.34 20.60 8.26
CA TYR A 276 10.97 20.31 8.74
C TYR A 276 9.94 21.30 8.20
N SER A 277 10.27 22.59 8.15
CA SER A 277 9.42 23.64 7.54
C SER A 277 7.99 23.67 8.09
N GLY A 278 7.79 23.32 9.37
CA GLY A 278 6.48 23.21 10.00
C GLY A 278 5.64 22.00 9.58
N MET A 279 6.14 21.12 8.70
CA MET A 279 5.49 19.85 8.36
C MET A 279 5.77 18.84 9.46
N ILE A 280 5.03 18.93 10.56
CA ILE A 280 5.21 18.09 11.74
C ILE A 280 3.88 17.65 12.34
N SER A 281 3.95 16.65 13.23
CA SER A 281 2.82 16.18 14.03
C SER A 281 3.25 15.73 15.42
N ALA A 282 2.37 15.88 16.40
CA ALA A 282 2.39 15.09 17.62
C ALA A 282 1.61 13.78 17.39
N GLY A 283 2.14 12.67 17.89
CA GLY A 283 1.49 11.35 17.81
C GLY A 283 1.01 10.87 19.17
N ASN A 284 -0.08 10.10 19.21
CA ASN A 284 -0.46 9.39 20.43
C ASN A 284 0.55 8.30 20.82
N ALA A 285 0.36 7.63 21.96
CA ALA A 285 1.35 6.68 22.49
C ALA A 285 1.73 5.53 21.52
N LYS A 286 0.82 5.13 20.61
CA LYS A 286 1.09 4.07 19.62
C LYS A 286 1.92 4.54 18.43
N ILE A 287 2.01 5.84 18.22
CA ILE A 287 2.81 6.49 17.16
C ILE A 287 4.12 7.01 17.76
N PHE A 288 4.05 7.70 18.91
CA PHE A 288 5.20 8.29 19.59
C PHE A 288 6.16 7.25 20.18
N LEU A 289 5.63 6.12 20.68
CA LEU A 289 6.41 4.98 21.18
C LEU A 289 7.51 5.38 22.18
N ALA A 290 7.16 6.23 23.16
CA ALA A 290 8.10 6.77 24.14
C ALA A 290 9.36 7.40 23.50
N GLY A 291 9.17 8.11 22.38
CA GLY A 291 10.24 8.79 21.64
C GLY A 291 10.86 8.00 20.50
N GLN A 292 10.63 6.69 20.41
CA GLN A 292 11.14 5.88 19.30
C GLN A 292 10.48 6.24 17.96
N GLY A 293 9.27 6.80 18.03
CA GLY A 293 8.51 7.29 16.88
C GLY A 293 8.92 8.70 16.43
N CYS A 294 9.79 9.40 17.15
CA CYS A 294 10.30 10.69 16.69
C CYS A 294 10.98 10.52 15.33
N GLY A 295 10.66 11.38 14.35
CA GLY A 295 11.28 11.32 13.02
C GLY A 295 10.39 10.83 11.86
N GLN A 296 9.14 10.36 12.04
CA GLN A 296 8.34 9.62 11.01
C GLN A 296 7.25 10.43 10.27
N PRO A 297 6.88 10.23 8.95
CA PRO A 297 6.10 11.28 8.25
C PRO A 297 4.94 11.04 7.19
N ILE A 298 4.11 12.08 6.85
CA ILE A 298 3.38 12.43 5.55
C ILE A 298 3.78 13.81 4.91
N THR A 299 4.92 13.99 4.24
CA THR A 299 6.14 13.86 5.03
C THR A 299 6.12 14.86 6.23
N VAL A 300 5.17 14.70 7.18
CA VAL A 300 5.08 15.37 8.48
C VAL A 300 5.90 14.68 9.56
N THR A 301 7.02 15.18 10.01
CA THR A 301 7.81 14.46 11.02
C THR A 301 7.08 14.39 12.38
N ILE A 302 7.05 13.22 13.03
CA ILE A 302 6.64 13.13 14.45
C ILE A 302 7.70 13.85 15.29
N THR A 303 7.31 14.93 15.95
CA THR A 303 8.20 15.76 16.78
C THR A 303 7.70 15.96 18.19
N ASP A 304 6.51 15.48 18.51
CA ASP A 304 5.91 15.64 19.84
C ASP A 304 4.98 14.47 20.21
N GLU A 305 4.49 14.47 21.43
CA GLU A 305 3.50 13.53 21.95
C GLU A 305 2.14 14.23 22.13
N CYS A 306 1.05 13.58 21.73
CA CYS A 306 -0.31 13.99 22.11
C CYS A 306 -0.87 13.06 23.20
N PRO A 307 -0.86 13.47 24.48
CA PRO A 307 -1.40 12.68 25.58
C PRO A 307 -2.91 12.87 25.77
N GLY A 308 -3.48 12.22 26.80
CA GLY A 308 -4.86 12.44 27.21
C GLY A 308 -5.88 11.94 26.17
N ALA A 309 -6.78 12.83 25.73
CA ALA A 309 -7.89 12.48 24.83
C ALA A 309 -7.42 11.85 23.50
N CYS A 310 -6.21 12.17 23.04
CA CYS A 310 -5.58 11.54 21.87
C CYS A 310 -5.38 10.02 22.00
N ASN A 311 -5.38 9.49 23.23
CA ASN A 311 -5.27 8.06 23.49
C ASN A 311 -6.63 7.34 23.54
N ASN A 312 -7.75 8.06 23.37
CA ASN A 312 -9.10 7.46 23.34
C ASN A 312 -9.40 6.75 22.02
N VAL A 313 -8.60 6.98 20.98
CA VAL A 313 -8.72 6.35 19.66
C VAL A 313 -7.46 5.55 19.31
N PRO A 314 -7.55 4.54 18.42
CA PRO A 314 -6.40 3.71 18.09
C PRO A 314 -5.19 4.48 17.58
N TYR A 315 -5.39 5.46 16.70
CA TYR A 315 -4.32 6.31 16.13
C TYR A 315 -4.83 7.74 16.03
N HIS A 316 -4.06 8.69 16.58
CA HIS A 316 -4.37 10.12 16.56
C HIS A 316 -3.12 10.90 16.16
N PHE A 317 -3.25 11.72 15.12
CA PHE A 317 -2.25 12.71 14.69
C PHE A 317 -2.72 14.11 15.07
N ASP A 318 -2.00 14.78 15.96
CA ASP A 318 -2.24 16.19 16.24
C ASP A 318 -1.22 16.99 15.43
N LEU A 319 -1.66 17.55 14.30
CA LEU A 319 -0.79 18.15 13.28
C LEU A 319 -0.50 19.62 13.63
N SER A 320 0.60 20.18 13.14
CA SER A 320 0.70 21.65 13.11
C SER A 320 -0.42 22.25 12.25
N GLY A 321 -0.84 23.49 12.51
CA GLY A 321 -1.83 24.18 11.66
C GLY A 321 -1.43 24.21 10.19
N LEU A 322 -0.13 24.34 9.90
CA LEU A 322 0.45 24.28 8.56
C LEU A 322 0.32 22.88 7.93
N ALA A 323 0.69 21.82 8.65
CA ALA A 323 0.57 20.44 8.19
C ALA A 323 -0.89 20.01 7.98
N PHE A 324 -1.78 20.40 8.89
CA PHE A 324 -3.21 20.09 8.79
C PHE A 324 -3.83 20.78 7.57
N GLY A 325 -3.53 22.07 7.37
CA GLY A 325 -4.00 22.82 6.21
C GLY A 325 -3.45 22.31 4.87
N ALA A 326 -2.26 21.73 4.85
CA ALA A 326 -1.64 21.17 3.65
C ALA A 326 -2.39 19.95 3.08
N MET A 327 -3.24 19.30 3.88
CA MET A 327 -4.12 18.21 3.41
C MET A 327 -5.29 18.73 2.55
N ALA A 328 -5.59 20.03 2.60
CA ALA A 328 -6.71 20.61 1.88
C ALA A 328 -6.44 20.78 0.38
N LYS A 329 -7.51 20.87 -0.41
CA LYS A 329 -7.41 21.37 -1.80
C LYS A 329 -6.81 22.79 -1.80
N PRO A 330 -6.11 23.21 -2.87
CA PRO A 330 -5.55 24.56 -2.96
C PRO A 330 -6.57 25.65 -2.61
N GLY A 331 -6.21 26.54 -1.68
CA GLY A 331 -7.07 27.62 -1.18
C GLY A 331 -8.10 27.21 -0.12
N GLN A 332 -8.19 25.94 0.29
CA GLN A 332 -9.18 25.44 1.26
C GLN A 332 -8.59 25.15 2.65
N ALA A 333 -7.33 25.52 2.91
CA ALA A 333 -6.64 25.20 4.16
C ALA A 333 -7.38 25.72 5.40
N ASN A 334 -7.90 26.96 5.36
CA ASN A 334 -8.69 27.52 6.46
C ASN A 334 -10.01 26.79 6.68
N ASN A 335 -10.70 26.42 5.59
CA ASN A 335 -11.96 25.68 5.68
C ASN A 335 -11.74 24.29 6.29
N LEU A 336 -10.64 23.62 5.94
CA LEU A 336 -10.28 22.34 6.56
C LEU A 336 -9.98 22.52 8.04
N ARG A 337 -9.13 23.49 8.42
CA ARG A 337 -8.78 23.77 9.83
C ARG A 337 -9.99 24.08 10.71
N GLN A 338 -11.01 24.76 10.18
CA GLN A 338 -12.25 25.08 10.91
C GLN A 338 -13.08 23.85 11.28
N LEU A 339 -12.87 22.70 10.63
CA LEU A 339 -13.50 21.44 11.05
C LEU A 339 -12.95 20.96 12.41
N GLY A 340 -11.74 21.39 12.77
CA GLY A 340 -11.04 21.04 14.01
C GLY A 340 -10.52 19.60 14.04
N GLN A 341 -11.36 18.64 13.66
CA GLN A 341 -11.08 17.22 13.65
C GLN A 341 -11.58 16.58 12.35
N VAL A 342 -10.77 15.71 11.74
CA VAL A 342 -11.14 14.96 10.54
C VAL A 342 -10.59 13.53 10.59
N ASP A 343 -11.29 12.60 9.96
CA ASP A 343 -10.75 11.26 9.70
C ASP A 343 -9.72 11.34 8.57
N ILE A 344 -8.57 10.71 8.78
CA ILE A 344 -7.50 10.62 7.80
C ILE A 344 -7.10 9.17 7.57
N GLN A 345 -6.31 8.96 6.53
CA GLN A 345 -5.55 7.74 6.38
C GLN A 345 -4.05 8.08 6.40
N TYR A 346 -3.23 7.26 7.05
CA TYR A 346 -1.78 7.47 7.17
C TYR A 346 -1.00 6.22 6.78
N ARG A 347 0.24 6.39 6.32
CA ARG A 347 1.18 5.28 6.20
C ARG A 347 2.57 5.75 6.58
N ARG A 348 3.33 4.89 7.25
CA ARG A 348 4.75 5.15 7.51
C ARG A 348 5.53 5.10 6.20
N VAL A 349 6.40 6.07 5.97
CA VAL A 349 7.30 6.12 4.82
C VAL A 349 8.74 6.38 5.28
N SER A 350 9.70 6.06 4.42
CA SER A 350 11.09 6.38 4.68
C SER A 350 11.31 7.90 4.71
N CYS A 351 12.12 8.36 5.67
CA CYS A 351 12.42 9.76 5.88
C CYS A 351 13.46 10.25 4.85
N ASN A 352 13.22 11.42 4.27
CA ASN A 352 14.14 12.08 3.34
C ASN A 352 14.19 13.58 3.63
N TYR A 353 15.30 14.02 4.24
CA TYR A 353 15.54 15.41 4.61
C TYR A 353 16.37 16.19 3.57
N GLY A 354 16.23 15.84 2.27
CA GLY A 354 16.73 16.68 1.17
C GLY A 354 18.24 16.91 1.17
N GLY A 355 19.02 15.91 1.61
CA GLY A 355 20.48 15.99 1.69
C GLY A 355 21.02 16.49 3.04
N ALA A 356 20.16 16.87 3.99
CA ALA A 356 20.57 17.14 5.36
C ALA A 356 21.34 15.96 5.97
N LYS A 357 22.28 16.27 6.84
CA LYS A 357 23.06 15.30 7.62
C LYS A 357 22.52 15.24 9.03
N ILE A 358 22.81 14.14 9.71
CA ILE A 358 22.37 13.93 11.09
C ILE A 358 22.89 15.07 11.96
N ALA A 359 22.00 15.67 12.73
CA ALA A 359 22.32 16.77 13.63
C ALA A 359 22.25 16.34 15.09
N PHE A 360 23.17 16.88 15.88
CA PHE A 360 23.33 16.65 17.31
C PHE A 360 23.08 17.96 18.03
N LYS A 361 21.91 18.09 18.65
CA LYS A 361 21.54 19.24 19.47
C LYS A 361 21.89 18.95 20.92
N ILE A 362 22.95 19.60 21.39
CA ILE A 362 23.48 19.39 22.74
C ILE A 362 22.52 19.96 23.77
N ASP A 363 22.24 19.19 24.82
CA ASP A 363 21.39 19.63 25.93
C ASP A 363 22.00 20.87 26.63
N GLN A 364 21.14 21.70 27.23
CA GLN A 364 21.58 22.83 28.05
C GLN A 364 22.23 22.37 29.37
N HIS A 365 21.92 21.16 29.84
CA HIS A 365 22.32 20.64 31.15
C HIS A 365 23.50 19.67 31.12
N ILE A 366 24.45 19.85 30.19
CA ILE A 366 25.67 19.04 30.14
C ILE A 366 26.72 19.48 31.17
N ASN A 367 27.59 18.57 31.59
CA ASN A 367 28.72 18.87 32.46
C ASN A 367 29.91 17.91 32.18
N PRO A 368 31.08 18.08 32.83
CA PRO A 368 32.27 17.25 32.54
C PRO A 368 32.11 15.74 32.77
N TYR A 369 31.00 15.29 33.37
CA TYR A 369 30.70 13.88 33.65
C TYR A 369 29.42 13.39 32.97
N PHE A 370 28.73 14.25 32.23
CA PHE A 370 27.45 13.95 31.61
C PHE A 370 27.29 14.65 30.27
N PHE A 371 27.09 13.87 29.22
CA PHE A 371 26.78 14.34 27.88
C PHE A 371 25.38 13.91 27.49
N SER A 372 24.61 14.82 26.90
CA SER A 372 23.25 14.58 26.40
C SER A 372 23.03 15.34 25.10
N SER A 373 22.37 14.70 24.13
CA SER A 373 22.02 15.32 22.85
C SER A 373 20.70 14.76 22.31
N ALA A 374 19.86 15.65 21.80
CA ALA A 374 18.78 15.28 20.90
C ALA A 374 19.33 15.05 19.49
N ILE A 375 18.79 14.05 18.80
CA ILE A 375 19.26 13.63 17.47
C ILE A 375 18.19 13.95 16.43
N GLU A 376 18.59 14.70 15.40
CA GLU A 376 17.70 15.20 14.36
C GLU A 376 18.14 14.74 12.96
N TYR A 377 17.20 14.82 12.01
CA TYR A 377 17.42 14.58 10.56
C TYR A 377 17.87 13.16 10.17
N ILE A 378 17.38 12.14 10.86
CA ILE A 378 17.65 10.73 10.55
C ILE A 378 16.90 10.31 9.29
N ASN A 379 17.58 10.15 8.15
CA ASN A 379 16.98 9.59 6.93
C ASN A 379 16.67 8.10 7.10
N GLY A 380 16.02 7.51 6.10
CA GLY A 380 15.79 6.07 6.08
C GLY A 380 14.64 5.72 7.01
N ASP A 381 14.92 4.96 8.06
CA ASP A 381 13.88 4.50 8.99
C ASP A 381 13.35 5.60 9.88
N GLY A 382 14.13 6.66 10.12
CA GLY A 382 13.78 7.79 10.99
C GLY A 382 13.82 7.51 12.51
N ASP A 383 13.83 6.23 12.92
CA ASP A 383 13.89 5.83 14.32
C ASP A 383 15.31 5.52 14.81
N ILE A 384 15.49 5.51 16.12
CA ILE A 384 16.76 5.17 16.79
C ILE A 384 16.51 4.03 17.77
N GLY A 385 17.19 2.91 17.55
CA GLY A 385 17.11 1.72 18.43
C GLY A 385 18.26 1.65 19.43
N SER A 386 19.46 2.07 19.04
CA SER A 386 20.59 2.21 19.97
C SER A 386 21.60 3.25 19.49
N MET A 387 22.36 3.78 20.45
CA MET A 387 23.34 4.82 20.19
C MET A 387 24.59 4.63 21.04
N GLN A 388 25.75 4.97 20.49
CA GLN A 388 27.04 4.93 21.18
C GLN A 388 27.85 6.19 20.85
N LEU A 389 28.66 6.63 21.81
CA LEU A 389 29.57 7.78 21.71
C LEU A 389 31.02 7.30 21.80
N ARG A 390 31.91 7.87 21.00
CA ARG A 390 33.36 7.64 21.07
C ARG A 390 34.11 8.97 21.10
N PRO A 391 34.89 9.27 22.16
CA PRO A 391 35.73 10.46 22.17
C PRO A 391 37.03 10.25 21.38
N ALA A 392 37.65 11.33 20.92
CA ALA A 392 38.85 11.25 20.07
C ALA A 392 40.07 10.61 20.75
N ASN A 393 40.10 10.62 22.08
CA ASN A 393 41.18 10.03 22.87
C ASN A 393 40.93 8.58 23.31
N SER A 394 39.95 7.89 22.72
CA SER A 394 39.63 6.49 23.01
C SER A 394 39.08 5.75 21.80
N ASP A 395 39.44 4.48 21.64
CA ASP A 395 38.82 3.59 20.65
C ASP A 395 37.55 2.91 21.19
N GLN A 396 37.22 3.10 22.47
CA GLN A 396 36.08 2.47 23.11
C GLN A 396 34.78 3.25 22.85
N TRP A 397 33.76 2.52 22.42
CA TRP A 397 32.39 3.03 22.28
C TRP A 397 31.67 2.97 23.63
N ILE A 398 31.24 4.13 24.11
CA ILE A 398 30.44 4.30 25.32
C ILE A 398 28.97 4.19 24.92
N PRO A 399 28.22 3.20 25.44
CA PRO A 399 26.78 3.10 25.17
C PRO A 399 26.05 4.33 25.70
N MET A 400 25.18 4.89 24.87
CA MET A 400 24.26 5.94 25.29
C MET A 400 22.91 5.34 25.68
N GLN A 401 22.24 5.97 26.63
CA GLN A 401 20.91 5.60 27.10
C GLN A 401 19.90 6.64 26.63
N GLN A 402 18.72 6.20 26.23
CA GLN A 402 17.62 7.10 25.89
C GLN A 402 17.11 7.74 27.18
N SER A 403 17.12 9.07 27.25
CA SER A 403 16.52 9.80 28.38
C SER A 403 15.02 9.92 28.16
N TRP A 404 14.63 10.58 27.07
CA TRP A 404 13.25 10.84 26.66
C TRP A 404 13.24 11.33 25.21
N GLY A 405 12.19 11.00 24.45
CA GLY A 405 12.10 11.44 23.05
C GLY A 405 13.27 10.91 22.22
N ALA A 406 13.84 11.78 21.38
CA ALA A 406 15.07 11.51 20.63
C ALA A 406 16.35 11.95 21.38
N THR A 407 16.27 12.17 22.70
CA THR A 407 17.40 12.60 23.53
C THR A 407 18.11 11.42 24.16
N TRP A 408 19.43 11.34 23.91
CA TRP A 408 20.29 10.26 24.39
C TRP A 408 21.43 10.83 25.23
N TYR A 409 21.78 10.14 26.31
CA TYR A 409 22.85 10.55 27.22
C TYR A 409 23.90 9.47 27.45
N ALA A 410 25.10 9.90 27.85
CA ALA A 410 26.14 9.04 28.38
C ALA A 410 26.80 9.70 29.59
N ASN A 411 27.12 8.88 30.59
CA ASN A 411 28.04 9.27 31.65
C ASN A 411 29.46 9.24 31.08
N ILE A 412 30.13 10.39 31.10
CA ILE A 412 31.48 10.57 30.58
C ILE A 412 32.44 10.91 31.73
N THR A 413 33.72 11.04 31.43
CA THR A 413 34.74 11.48 32.39
C THR A 413 35.24 12.87 32.04
N SER A 414 35.81 13.58 33.01
CA SER A 414 36.46 14.88 32.77
C SER A 414 37.67 14.79 31.82
N SER A 415 38.15 13.58 31.52
CA SER A 415 39.19 13.31 30.52
C SER A 415 38.63 13.06 29.11
N THR A 416 37.32 13.09 28.91
CA THR A 416 36.66 12.91 27.61
C THR A 416 36.99 14.11 26.74
N GLN A 417 37.70 13.89 25.63
CA GLN A 417 38.08 14.94 24.70
C GLN A 417 37.34 14.75 23.39
N GLY A 418 36.85 15.84 22.82
CA GLY A 418 36.38 15.81 21.45
C GLY A 418 37.52 15.77 20.45
N PRO A 419 37.19 15.67 19.15
CA PRO A 419 35.82 15.54 18.64
C PRO A 419 35.14 14.22 19.05
N LEU A 420 33.81 14.23 19.17
CA LEU A 420 33.00 13.06 19.51
C LEU A 420 32.44 12.45 18.22
N SER A 421 32.64 11.14 18.05
CA SER A 421 31.96 10.33 17.04
C SER A 421 30.76 9.62 17.64
N PHE A 422 29.77 9.32 16.79
CA PHE A 422 28.57 8.61 17.19
C PHE A 422 28.29 7.43 16.28
N ARG A 423 27.87 6.31 16.87
CA ARG A 423 27.33 5.17 16.14
C ARG A 423 25.85 5.08 16.45
N ILE A 424 25.03 5.07 15.41
CA ILE A 424 23.57 5.09 15.52
C ILE A 424 23.05 3.85 14.81
N THR A 425 22.19 3.08 15.48
CA THR A 425 21.52 1.91 14.90
C THR A 425 20.02 2.12 14.92
N THR A 426 19.37 2.01 13.76
CA THR A 426 17.90 2.15 13.61
C THR A 426 17.18 0.99 14.29
N LEU A 427 16.02 1.26 14.89
CA LEU A 427 15.21 0.23 15.54
C LEU A 427 14.54 -0.68 14.51
N THR A 428 14.01 -0.11 13.43
CA THR A 428 13.19 -0.86 12.47
C THR A 428 14.00 -1.82 11.60
N SER A 429 15.09 -1.37 10.97
CA SER A 429 15.89 -2.21 10.07
C SER A 429 17.19 -2.74 10.68
N GLY A 430 17.59 -2.24 11.85
CA GLY A 430 18.89 -2.58 12.45
C GLY A 430 20.10 -2.08 11.65
N LYS A 431 19.91 -1.15 10.71
CA LYS A 431 21.03 -0.50 9.99
C LYS A 431 21.83 0.38 10.94
N THR A 432 23.12 0.46 10.69
CA THR A 432 24.04 1.26 11.50
C THR A 432 24.78 2.28 10.65
N VAL A 433 24.92 3.50 11.16
CA VAL A 433 25.77 4.55 10.58
C VAL A 433 26.72 5.10 11.65
N GLU A 434 27.93 5.46 11.25
CA GLU A 434 28.88 6.17 12.08
C GLU A 434 29.02 7.62 11.59
N ALA A 435 28.79 8.56 12.50
CA ALA A 435 28.99 9.99 12.32
C ALA A 435 30.31 10.38 12.97
N ASP A 436 31.39 10.33 12.20
CA ASP A 436 32.73 10.59 12.74
C ASP A 436 32.98 12.07 12.98
N ASN A 437 33.58 12.35 14.14
CA ASN A 437 33.96 13.70 14.58
C ASN A 437 32.81 14.73 14.48
N ALA A 438 31.57 14.28 14.73
CA ALA A 438 30.37 15.08 14.51
C ALA A 438 30.24 16.27 15.47
N VAL A 439 30.77 16.15 16.69
CA VAL A 439 30.73 17.22 17.71
C VAL A 439 32.17 17.64 18.05
N PRO A 440 32.55 18.93 17.90
CA PRO A 440 33.93 19.39 18.02
C PRO A 440 34.40 19.49 19.49
N PRO A 441 35.71 19.49 19.79
CA PRO A 441 36.25 19.52 21.16
C PRO A 441 35.73 20.62 22.09
N ASN A 442 35.36 21.77 21.54
CA ASN A 442 34.84 22.94 22.25
C ASN A 442 33.32 23.05 22.13
N TRP A 443 32.61 21.93 22.19
CA TRP A 443 31.16 21.92 22.07
C TRP A 443 30.49 22.75 23.18
N VAL A 444 29.38 23.39 22.83
CA VAL A 444 28.67 24.34 23.70
C VAL A 444 27.30 23.77 24.02
N ALA A 445 26.88 23.90 25.28
CA ALA A 445 25.54 23.54 25.72
C ALA A 445 24.47 24.28 24.90
N GLY A 446 23.43 23.58 24.47
CA GLY A 446 22.38 24.14 23.61
C GLY A 446 22.75 24.32 22.14
N ALA A 447 24.01 24.10 21.74
CA ALA A 447 24.43 24.23 20.35
C ALA A 447 24.04 23.01 19.51
N LYS A 448 23.88 23.23 18.19
CA LYS A 448 23.60 22.18 17.21
C LYS A 448 24.81 21.95 16.31
N TYR A 449 25.19 20.69 16.14
CA TYR A 449 26.30 20.27 15.29
C TYR A 449 25.82 19.32 14.19
N ILE A 450 26.22 19.59 12.95
CA ILE A 450 25.83 18.80 11.77
C ILE A 450 26.97 17.84 11.42
N SER A 451 26.67 16.56 11.30
CA SER A 451 27.66 15.54 10.92
C SER A 451 27.93 15.47 9.41
N ASN A 452 28.79 14.54 9.01
CA ASN A 452 29.02 14.15 7.62
C ASN A 452 28.17 12.95 7.16
N ALA A 453 27.39 12.35 8.06
CA ALA A 453 26.74 11.05 7.85
C ALA A 453 25.20 11.15 7.75
N ASN A 454 24.60 10.20 7.04
CA ASN A 454 23.17 9.89 7.10
C ASN A 454 22.90 8.47 6.54
N PHE A 455 21.70 7.94 6.78
CA PHE A 455 21.22 6.63 6.31
C PHE A 455 20.77 6.60 4.85
#